data_AF-A0A8C0FR47-F1
#
_entry.id   AF-A0A8C0FR47-F1
#
_cell.length_a   1.000
_cell.length_b   1.000
_cell.length_c   1.000
_cell.angle_alpha   90.00
_cell.angle_beta   90.00
_cell.angle_gamma   90.00
#
_symmetry.space_group_name_H-M   'P 1'
#
loop_
_entity.id
_entity.type
_entity.pdbx_description
1 polymer ?
#
loop_
_entity_poly.entity_id
_entity_poly.type
_entity_poly.pdbx_seq_one_letter_code
_entity_poly.pdbx_strand_id
1 'polypeptide(L)'
;CPPVKTFGALESGDEDSLGVFMDLVDGVVLNKIMLQIDPRPTNQRVNKHVNNDTYLRVQNLTILVRNIKTYYQVRVLLIHLW
;
A
#
# COMPACT_ATOMS: atom_id res chain seq x y z
N CYS A 1 25.36 -5.01 -4.45
CA CYS A 1 23.90 -4.86 -4.33
C CYS A 1 23.60 -3.38 -4.14
N PRO A 2 22.74 -2.75 -4.97
CA PRO A 2 22.28 -1.40 -4.70
C PRO A 2 21.44 -1.37 -3.41
N PRO A 3 21.41 -0.24 -2.69
CA PRO A 3 20.58 -0.10 -1.48
C PRO A 3 19.09 -0.31 -1.83
N VAL A 4 18.38 -1.04 -0.96
CA VAL A 4 16.93 -1.22 -1.09
C VAL A 4 16.27 0.13 -0.81
N LYS A 5 15.38 0.56 -1.71
CA LYS A 5 14.64 1.79 -1.53
C LYS A 5 13.62 1.60 -0.41
N THR A 6 13.79 2.31 0.69
CA THR A 6 12.87 2.30 1.84
C THR A 6 11.98 3.54 1.82
N PHE A 7 10.83 3.45 2.49
CA PHE A 7 9.97 4.59 2.75
C PHE A 7 10.26 5.12 4.15
N GLY A 8 11.16 6.11 4.26
CA GLY A 8 11.51 6.76 5.52
C GLY A 8 10.47 7.76 6.06
N ALA A 9 9.25 7.78 5.49
CA ALA A 9 8.19 8.70 5.92
C ALA A 9 7.55 8.33 7.26
N LEU A 10 7.90 7.16 7.81
CA LEU A 10 7.39 6.64 9.09
C LEU A 10 8.50 6.55 10.17
N GLU A 11 9.70 7.07 9.86
CA GLU A 11 10.90 6.99 10.71
C GLU A 11 11.34 8.38 11.18
N SER A 12 10.40 9.24 11.61
CA SER A 12 10.80 10.48 12.30
C SER A 12 11.01 10.21 13.79
N GLY A 13 12.17 10.62 14.32
CA GLY A 13 12.75 10.12 15.58
C GLY A 13 12.05 10.45 16.90
N ASP A 14 10.77 10.85 16.89
CA ASP A 14 9.93 11.07 18.08
C ASP A 14 8.44 10.77 17.77
N GLU A 15 8.18 9.91 16.78
CA GLU A 15 6.84 9.66 16.27
C GLU A 15 6.03 8.79 17.25
N ASP A 16 4.88 9.31 17.66
CA ASP A 16 3.88 8.57 18.42
C ASP A 16 3.57 7.26 17.68
N SER A 17 3.97 6.13 18.26
CA SER A 17 3.75 4.80 17.66
C SER A 17 2.27 4.57 17.32
N LEU A 18 1.36 5.25 18.03
CA LEU A 18 -0.06 5.24 17.72
C LEU A 18 -0.37 6.00 16.42
N GLY A 19 0.27 7.13 16.16
CA GLY A 19 0.16 7.89 14.92
C GLY A 19 0.60 7.06 13.71
N VAL A 20 1.78 6.43 13.79
CA VAL A 20 2.27 5.51 12.74
C VAL A 20 1.29 4.36 12.53
N PHE A 21 0.77 3.77 13.61
CA PHE A 21 -0.24 2.72 13.51
C PHE A 21 -1.51 3.21 12.82
N MET A 22 -2.00 4.41 13.14
CA MET A 22 -3.21 4.98 12.54
C MET A 22 -3.04 5.28 11.04
N ASP A 23 -1.87 5.77 10.63
CA ASP A 23 -1.52 6.02 9.23
C ASP A 23 -1.39 4.72 8.42
N LEU A 24 -0.97 3.62 9.04
CA LEU A 24 -0.94 2.32 8.39
C LEU A 24 -2.35 1.71 8.28
N VAL A 25 -3.15 1.81 9.33
CA VAL A 25 -4.50 1.22 9.42
C VAL A 25 -5.49 1.90 8.49
N ASP A 26 -5.30 3.17 8.15
CA ASP A 26 -6.17 3.85 7.18
C ASP A 26 -6.01 3.35 5.73
N GLY A 27 -4.89 2.66 5.45
CA GLY A 27 -4.54 2.05 4.18
C GLY A 27 -4.13 3.02 3.07
N VAL A 28 -4.11 4.33 3.29
CA VAL A 28 -3.79 5.33 2.26
C VAL A 28 -2.30 5.27 1.90
N VAL A 29 -1.42 5.30 2.90
CA VAL A 29 0.03 5.25 2.68
C VAL A 29 0.46 3.92 2.06
N LEU A 30 -0.14 2.81 2.50
CA LEU A 30 0.15 1.48 1.99
C LEU A 30 -0.23 1.34 0.51
N ASN A 31 -1.38 1.87 0.11
CA ASN A 31 -1.76 1.87 -1.31
C ASN A 31 -0.82 2.74 -2.16
N LYS A 32 -0.33 3.87 -1.62
CA LYS A 32 0.67 4.70 -2.31
C LYS A 32 2.00 3.97 -2.47
N ILE A 33 2.44 3.22 -1.46
CA ILE A 33 3.62 2.36 -1.54
C ILE A 33 3.42 1.29 -2.61
N MET A 34 2.27 0.62 -2.62
CA MET A 34 1.95 -0.40 -3.62
C MET A 34 2.01 0.14 -5.06
N LEU A 35 1.52 1.37 -5.30
CA LEU A 35 1.63 2.04 -6.60
C LEU A 35 3.07 2.33 -7.02
N GLN A 36 3.98 2.61 -6.09
CA GLN A 36 5.41 2.77 -6.39
C GLN A 36 6.09 1.43 -6.69
N ILE A 37 5.60 0.33 -6.10
CA ILE A 37 6.08 -1.03 -6.36
C ILE A 37 5.59 -1.54 -7.74
N ASP A 38 4.33 -1.27 -8.06
CA ASP A 38 3.71 -1.63 -9.34
C ASP A 38 2.76 -0.51 -9.80
N PRO A 39 3.10 0.22 -10.88
CA PRO A 39 2.28 1.33 -11.37
C PRO A 39 1.09 0.86 -12.24
N ARG A 40 0.97 -0.44 -12.56
CA ARG A 40 -0.09 -0.96 -13.43
C ARG A 40 -1.53 -0.81 -12.91
N PRO A 41 -1.85 -0.95 -11.60
CA PRO A 41 -3.19 -0.68 -11.08
C PRO A 41 -3.48 0.83 -11.02
N THR A 42 -3.77 1.45 -12.16
CA THR A 42 -3.97 2.91 -12.29
C THR A 42 -5.39 3.39 -11.96
N ASN A 43 -6.39 2.51 -11.93
CA ASN A 43 -7.80 2.90 -11.85
C ASN A 43 -8.47 2.70 -10.48
N GLN A 44 -7.73 2.27 -9.46
CA GLN A 44 -8.31 2.10 -8.12
C GLN A 44 -8.25 3.40 -7.31
N ARG A 45 -9.44 3.92 -7.00
CA ARG A 45 -9.60 5.12 -6.16
C ARG A 45 -9.48 4.72 -4.69
N VAL A 46 -8.39 5.15 -4.06
CA VAL A 46 -8.18 5.08 -2.61
C VAL A 46 -8.91 6.24 -1.95
N ASN A 47 -9.61 5.98 -0.84
CA ASN A 47 -10.27 7.01 -0.04
C ASN A 47 -9.22 7.78 0.77
N LYS A 48 -8.95 9.04 0.41
CA LYS A 48 -7.93 9.88 1.08
C LYS A 48 -8.41 10.52 2.38
N HIS A 49 -9.71 10.73 2.52
CA HIS A 49 -10.31 11.35 3.70
C HIS A 49 -11.05 10.28 4.50
N VAL A 50 -10.30 9.50 5.28
CA VAL A 50 -10.83 8.34 5.99
C VAL A 50 -11.57 8.75 7.26
N ASN A 51 -11.19 9.83 7.94
CA ASN A 51 -11.88 10.39 9.12
C ASN A 51 -12.22 9.35 10.20
N ASN A 52 -11.37 8.33 10.39
CA ASN A 52 -11.60 7.20 11.30
C ASN A 52 -12.83 6.33 10.96
N ASP A 53 -13.40 6.44 9.75
CA ASP A 53 -14.50 5.62 9.26
C ASP A 53 -14.00 4.20 8.95
N THR A 54 -14.51 3.22 9.70
CA THR A 54 -14.14 1.81 9.57
C THR A 54 -14.41 1.25 8.18
N TYR A 55 -15.51 1.64 7.54
CA TYR A 55 -15.89 1.15 6.21
C TYR A 55 -14.90 1.65 5.14
N LEU A 56 -14.47 2.92 5.23
CA LEU A 56 -13.46 3.47 4.32
C LEU A 56 -12.09 2.81 4.51
N ARG A 57 -11.69 2.51 5.76
CA ARG A 57 -10.46 1.75 6.07
C ARG A 57 -10.47 0.37 5.44
N VAL A 58 -11.55 -0.37 5.66
CA VAL A 58 -11.71 -1.72 5.09
C VAL A 58 -11.68 -1.68 3.56
N GLN A 59 -12.31 -0.69 2.92
CA GLN A 59 -12.23 -0.53 1.47
C GLN A 59 -10.80 -0.28 0.98
N ASN A 60 -10.07 0.63 1.62
CA ASN A 60 -8.68 0.92 1.27
C ASN A 60 -7.80 -0.33 1.42
N LEU A 61 -7.95 -1.09 2.50
CA LEU A 61 -7.20 -2.33 2.73
C LEU A 61 -7.62 -3.46 1.78
N THR A 62 -8.90 -3.52 1.38
CA THR A 62 -9.38 -4.48 0.38
C THR A 62 -8.75 -4.21 -0.99
N ILE A 63 -8.64 -2.94 -1.38
CA ILE A 63 -7.93 -2.51 -2.59
C ILE A 63 -6.46 -2.95 -2.53
N LEU A 64 -5.79 -2.68 -1.41
CA LEU A 64 -4.39 -3.05 -1.19
C LEU A 64 -4.17 -4.56 -1.36
N VAL A 65 -4.96 -5.39 -0.66
CA VAL A 65 -4.85 -6.85 -0.72
C VAL A 65 -5.07 -7.37 -2.13
N ARG A 66 -6.03 -6.81 -2.88
CA ARG A 66 -6.26 -7.17 -4.28
C ARG A 66 -5.04 -6.87 -5.15
N ASN A 67 -4.40 -5.72 -4.95
CA ASN A 67 -3.22 -5.32 -5.72
C ASN A 67 -2.01 -6.19 -5.39
N ILE A 68 -1.78 -6.52 -4.12
CA ILE A 68 -0.72 -7.44 -3.71
C ILE A 68 -0.94 -8.81 -4.35
N LYS A 69 -2.17 -9.37 -4.28
CA LYS A 69 -2.48 -10.66 -4.92
C LYS A 69 -2.23 -10.62 -6.43
N THR A 70 -2.72 -9.59 -7.10
CA THR A 70 -2.57 -9.42 -8.56
C THR A 70 -1.11 -9.29 -8.95
N TYR A 71 -0.31 -8.54 -8.19
CA TYR A 71 1.12 -8.38 -8.40
C TYR A 71 1.85 -9.72 -8.49
N TYR A 72 1.58 -10.62 -7.55
CA TYR A 72 2.18 -11.95 -7.54
C TYR A 72 1.56 -12.87 -8.59
N GLN A 73 0.24 -12.86 -8.77
CA GLN A 73 -0.43 -13.73 -9.75
C GLN A 73 -0.03 -13.43 -11.20
N VAL A 74 0.02 -12.15 -11.59
CA VAL A 74 0.41 -11.73 -12.95
C VAL A 74 1.90 -11.97 -13.19
N ARG A 75 2.75 -11.78 -12.16
CA ARG A 75 4.19 -12.10 -12.28
C ARG A 75 4.43 -13.60 -12.41
N VAL A 76 3.72 -14.44 -11.66
CA VAL A 76 3.81 -15.91 -11.81
C VAL A 76 3.44 -16.32 -13.24
N LEU A 77 2.38 -15.76 -13.82
CA LEU A 77 2.00 -16.05 -15.21
C LEU A 77 3.06 -15.59 -16.24
N LEU A 78 3.73 -14.45 -16.00
CA LEU A 78 4.81 -13.96 -16.87
C LEU A 78 6.06 -14.86 -16.82
N ILE A 79 6.37 -15.51 -15.70
CA ILE A 79 7.53 -16.41 -15.60
C ILE A 79 7.24 -17.76 -16.28
N HIS A 80 5.97 -18.16 -16.40
CA HIS A 80 5.57 -19.41 -17.09
C HIS A 80 5.41 -19.27 -18.61
N LEU A 81 5.50 -18.05 -19.15
CA LEU A 81 5.33 -17.76 -20.58
C LEU A 81 6.66 -17.41 -21.29
N TRP A 82 7.81 -17.52 -20.61
CA TRP A 82 9.14 -17.26 -21.13
C TRP A 82 10.11 -18.41 -20.83
#